data_AF-A0A2G7GXZ6-F1
#
_entry.id   AF-A0A2G7GXZ6-F1
#
_cell.length_a   1.000
_cell.length_b   1.000
_cell.length_c   1.000
_cell.angle_alpha   90.00
_cell.angle_beta   90.00
_cell.angle_gamma   90.00
#
_symmetry.space_group_name_H-M   'P 1'
#
loop_
_entity.id
_entity.type
_entity.pdbx_description
1 polymer ?
#
loop_
_entity_poly.entity_id
_entity_poly.type
_entity_poly.pdbx_seq_one_letter_code
_entity_poly.pdbx_strand_id
1 'polypeptide(L)'
;MPAPTPEQLQRGQRLPLAALTAQRTLTVQVNLPGMNDADLSLFGVNEQRRLADDRYFIFYNQLSSPERALGLDLPRSEFHIELDRLPPSIHRLTVAATSDSQTFAALGAGRVHLSDQEGVKATFDVPGNVFQAEKAVILLDLYRHQGEWRVTAVGQGFNGGLQALLESMGGEVVNDTPAPSPSPAPTVPPQPGGPLPVQQWPPLNSSPLFPATGNTCRRCQARSSLLNRLDAQGVCGRCQREMAEGLRQFRLRFVDACADSVMEYREWQDLQAFIDRERISAHRALEFVRPDALRFLERMFALARSDGQITQEEETTFHWMVKHLEVPDTMVAHLERELEELKQAAQLRAGNLPTIRSSIMLEAGEIAHLECSATYRHVTSTRTRDIPGKLVVTNRQVHFLSPGEGGWNIQYAKVLQIEELPDGVNLALGVKKGNGYYHDVHQPVLLGATLDALVRINKRLLMMPQTERASRSIPQKVKLEVWQRDQGKCVECGDNNYLEFDHVIPHSKGGASTVNNLQLLCRRCNLQKSNRI
;
A
#
# COMPACT_ATOMS: atom_id res chain seq x y z
N MET A 1 -50.83 -7.09 19.46
CA MET A 1 -50.23 -8.42 19.76
C MET A 1 -48.97 -8.15 20.57
N PRO A 2 -48.66 -8.90 21.64
CA PRO A 2 -47.37 -8.76 22.30
C PRO A 2 -46.25 -9.00 21.27
N ALA A 3 -45.19 -8.20 21.31
CA ALA A 3 -44.03 -8.42 20.47
C ALA A 3 -43.53 -9.86 20.68
N PRO A 4 -43.17 -10.60 19.62
CA PRO A 4 -42.66 -11.96 19.76
C PRO A 4 -41.48 -11.94 20.73
N THR A 5 -41.49 -12.86 21.70
CA THR A 5 -40.38 -13.00 22.65
C THR A 5 -39.11 -13.36 21.88
N PRO A 6 -37.96 -12.69 22.14
CA PRO A 6 -36.71 -13.02 21.47
C PRO A 6 -36.31 -14.48 21.70
N GLU A 7 -35.79 -15.14 20.67
CA GLU A 7 -35.30 -16.52 20.78
C GLU A 7 -34.09 -16.58 21.73
N GLN A 8 -34.15 -17.43 22.74
CA GLN A 8 -33.02 -17.64 23.65
C GLN A 8 -32.10 -18.73 23.09
N LEU A 9 -30.95 -18.34 22.55
CA LEU A 9 -29.96 -19.25 21.98
C LEU A 9 -29.19 -19.99 23.08
N GLN A 10 -29.02 -21.29 22.89
CA GLN A 10 -28.14 -22.13 23.70
C GLN A 10 -26.75 -22.22 23.05
N ARG A 11 -25.71 -22.39 23.88
CA ARG A 11 -24.34 -22.60 23.39
C ARG A 11 -24.29 -23.80 22.42
N GLY A 12 -23.77 -23.59 21.22
CA GLY A 12 -23.70 -24.55 20.13
C GLY A 12 -24.95 -24.63 19.24
N GLN A 13 -26.06 -23.97 19.60
CA GLN A 13 -27.31 -24.01 18.84
C GLN A 13 -27.14 -23.29 17.50
N ARG A 14 -27.63 -23.91 16.43
CA ARG A 14 -27.56 -23.40 15.05
C ARG A 14 -28.96 -23.23 14.48
N LEU A 15 -29.34 -22.01 14.13
CA LEU A 15 -30.65 -21.71 13.54
C LEU A 15 -30.50 -21.06 12.15
N PRO A 16 -31.40 -21.33 11.19
CA PRO A 16 -31.53 -20.49 10.01
C PRO A 16 -31.84 -19.05 10.43
N LEU A 17 -31.15 -18.07 9.86
CA LEU A 17 -31.43 -16.66 10.16
C LEU A 17 -32.88 -16.29 9.77
N ALA A 18 -33.39 -16.88 8.69
CA ALA A 18 -34.76 -16.72 8.23
C ALA A 18 -35.83 -17.16 9.25
N ALA A 19 -35.47 -18.02 10.23
CA ALA A 19 -36.37 -18.39 11.33
C ALA A 19 -36.49 -17.28 12.39
N LEU A 20 -35.53 -16.35 12.43
CA LEU A 20 -35.48 -15.23 13.37
C LEU A 20 -35.94 -13.92 12.74
N THR A 21 -35.52 -13.67 11.49
CA THR A 21 -35.90 -12.47 10.73
C THR A 21 -35.75 -12.67 9.23
N ALA A 22 -36.61 -12.00 8.45
CA ALA A 22 -36.45 -11.88 7.00
C ALA A 22 -35.50 -10.73 6.59
N GLN A 23 -35.18 -9.83 7.52
CA GLN A 23 -34.35 -8.65 7.27
C GLN A 23 -32.89 -9.04 7.03
N ARG A 24 -32.19 -8.19 6.26
CA ARG A 24 -30.78 -8.38 5.88
C ARG A 24 -29.83 -7.36 6.52
N THR A 25 -30.41 -6.38 7.20
CA THR A 25 -29.72 -5.45 8.06
C THR A 25 -29.91 -5.89 9.50
N LEU A 26 -28.80 -6.20 10.17
CA LEU A 26 -28.76 -6.77 11.50
C LEU A 26 -27.84 -5.94 12.40
N THR A 27 -28.09 -6.07 13.69
CA THR A 27 -27.30 -5.44 14.73
C THR A 27 -26.92 -6.49 15.76
N VAL A 28 -25.63 -6.59 16.10
CA VAL A 28 -25.13 -7.47 17.16
C VAL A 28 -24.58 -6.62 18.30
N GLN A 29 -25.35 -6.52 19.38
CA GLN A 29 -24.92 -5.79 20.58
C GLN A 29 -24.34 -6.75 21.60
N VAL A 30 -23.21 -6.38 22.20
CA VAL A 30 -22.46 -7.21 23.15
C VAL A 30 -22.33 -6.48 24.48
N ASN A 31 -22.69 -7.14 25.58
CA ASN A 31 -22.49 -6.66 26.94
C ASN A 31 -21.71 -7.70 27.76
N LEU A 32 -20.55 -7.31 28.28
CA LEU A 32 -19.63 -8.19 29.00
C LEU A 32 -19.29 -7.58 30.38
N PRO A 33 -20.21 -7.64 31.35
CA PRO A 33 -19.99 -7.04 32.67
C PRO A 33 -18.81 -7.71 33.37
N GLY A 34 -17.92 -6.90 33.95
CA GLY A 34 -16.66 -7.37 34.56
C GLY A 34 -15.47 -7.38 33.58
N MET A 35 -15.72 -7.25 32.28
CA MET A 35 -14.68 -7.22 31.23
C MET A 35 -14.53 -5.81 30.62
N ASN A 36 -14.20 -4.81 31.45
CA ASN A 36 -14.15 -3.40 31.03
C ASN A 36 -13.04 -3.09 30.01
N ASP A 37 -12.04 -3.97 29.92
CA ASP A 37 -10.89 -3.86 29.01
C ASP A 37 -11.03 -4.79 27.79
N ALA A 38 -12.16 -5.49 27.63
CA ALA A 38 -12.32 -6.41 26.52
C ALA A 38 -12.56 -5.64 25.21
N ASP A 39 -11.70 -5.91 24.25
CA ASP A 39 -11.84 -5.44 22.88
C ASP A 39 -12.83 -6.34 22.11
N LEU A 40 -13.80 -5.71 21.46
CA LEU A 40 -14.74 -6.38 20.57
C LEU A 40 -14.22 -6.43 19.14
N SER A 41 -14.44 -7.58 18.50
CA SER A 41 -13.94 -7.90 17.18
C SER A 41 -14.99 -8.63 16.36
N LEU A 42 -15.05 -8.37 15.05
CA LEU A 42 -15.86 -9.13 14.08
C LEU A 42 -14.98 -9.51 12.89
N PHE A 43 -14.89 -10.81 12.60
CA PHE A 43 -14.04 -11.35 11.53
C PHE A 43 -14.88 -11.81 10.35
N GLY A 44 -14.61 -11.30 9.15
CA GLY A 44 -15.11 -11.81 7.89
C GLY A 44 -14.24 -12.95 7.36
N VAL A 45 -14.79 -14.16 7.32
CA VAL A 45 -14.09 -15.41 7.08
C VAL A 45 -14.61 -16.06 5.79
N ASN A 46 -13.71 -16.63 4.99
CA ASN A 46 -14.02 -17.32 3.74
C ASN A 46 -14.51 -18.76 3.98
N GLU A 47 -14.82 -19.46 2.88
CA GLU A 47 -15.32 -20.84 2.93
C GLU A 47 -14.29 -21.82 3.55
N GLN A 48 -12.99 -21.55 3.38
CA GLN A 48 -11.90 -22.34 3.95
C GLN A 48 -11.65 -22.06 5.44
N ARG A 49 -12.53 -21.30 6.10
CA ARG A 49 -12.40 -20.86 7.51
C ARG A 49 -11.16 -20.03 7.78
N ARG A 50 -10.68 -19.31 6.77
CA ARG A 50 -9.60 -18.33 6.90
C ARG A 50 -10.17 -16.93 6.88
N LEU A 51 -9.51 -15.99 7.56
CA LEU A 51 -9.84 -14.57 7.38
C LEU A 51 -9.84 -14.27 5.89
N ALA A 52 -10.97 -13.80 5.37
CA ALA A 52 -11.15 -13.65 3.92
C ALA A 52 -10.27 -12.53 3.38
N ASP A 53 -10.18 -11.44 4.16
CA ASP A 53 -9.44 -10.22 3.87
C ASP A 53 -9.42 -9.37 5.17
N ASP A 54 -8.26 -8.79 5.50
CA ASP A 54 -8.06 -7.96 6.69
C ASP A 54 -9.05 -6.79 6.80
N ARG A 55 -9.57 -6.29 5.68
CA ARG A 55 -10.58 -5.20 5.63
C ARG A 55 -11.93 -5.60 6.20
N TYR A 56 -12.16 -6.89 6.41
CA TYR A 56 -13.37 -7.45 7.04
C TYR A 56 -13.11 -7.91 8.47
N PHE A 57 -11.96 -7.56 9.04
CA PHE A 57 -11.73 -7.61 10.47
C PHE A 57 -12.12 -6.26 11.10
N ILE A 58 -13.30 -6.18 11.70
CA ILE A 58 -13.84 -4.96 12.31
C ILE A 58 -13.54 -4.96 13.81
N PHE A 59 -12.87 -3.92 14.27
CA PHE A 59 -12.46 -3.74 15.67
C PHE A 59 -12.20 -2.25 15.95
N TYR A 60 -11.78 -1.88 17.17
CA TYR A 60 -11.65 -0.47 17.57
C TYR A 60 -10.78 0.40 16.64
N ASN A 61 -9.86 -0.18 15.86
CA ASN A 61 -9.00 0.54 14.92
C ASN A 61 -9.46 0.44 13.45
N GLN A 62 -10.51 -0.35 13.17
CA GLN A 62 -11.12 -0.49 11.85
C GLN A 62 -12.64 -0.63 12.04
N LEU A 63 -13.32 0.51 12.12
CA LEU A 63 -14.73 0.58 12.52
C LEU A 63 -15.72 0.22 11.40
N SER A 64 -15.27 -0.01 10.17
CA SER A 64 -16.16 -0.37 9.06
C SER A 64 -15.45 -1.11 7.93
N SER A 65 -16.19 -1.97 7.20
CA SER A 65 -15.72 -2.60 5.96
C SER A 65 -15.72 -1.61 4.77
N PRO A 66 -15.02 -1.90 3.65
CA PRO A 66 -14.85 -0.96 2.53
C PRO A 66 -16.17 -0.47 1.92
N GLU A 67 -17.10 -1.40 1.76
CA GLU A 67 -18.43 -1.18 1.26
C GLU A 67 -19.43 -0.79 2.35
N ARG A 68 -18.98 -0.58 3.60
CA ARG A 68 -19.80 -0.28 4.79
C ARG A 68 -20.90 -1.31 5.06
N ALA A 69 -20.69 -2.56 4.66
CA ALA A 69 -21.58 -3.65 5.03
C ALA A 69 -21.41 -4.04 6.50
N LEU A 70 -20.21 -3.85 7.05
CA LEU A 70 -19.92 -4.10 8.46
C LEU A 70 -19.53 -2.78 9.14
N GLY A 71 -19.96 -2.59 10.38
CA GLY A 71 -19.61 -1.44 11.20
C GLY A 71 -19.52 -1.76 12.69
N LEU A 72 -18.78 -0.98 13.47
CA LEU A 72 -18.69 -1.07 14.93
C LEU A 72 -18.94 0.30 15.57
N ASP A 73 -19.97 0.38 16.41
CA ASP A 73 -20.23 1.47 17.35
C ASP A 73 -19.63 1.11 18.71
N LEU A 74 -18.48 1.71 19.02
CA LEU A 74 -17.74 1.48 20.26
C LEU A 74 -18.54 1.90 21.52
N PRO A 75 -19.11 3.11 21.61
CA PRO A 75 -19.95 3.50 22.75
C PRO A 75 -21.09 2.52 23.07
N ARG A 76 -21.68 1.92 22.04
CA ARG A 76 -22.80 0.96 22.19
C ARG A 76 -22.36 -0.49 22.26
N SER A 77 -21.08 -0.79 22.01
CA SER A 77 -20.55 -2.15 21.89
C SER A 77 -21.35 -2.98 20.88
N GLU A 78 -21.57 -2.38 19.71
CA GLU A 78 -22.58 -2.83 18.75
C GLU A 78 -21.99 -2.94 17.34
N PHE A 79 -22.20 -4.09 16.69
CA PHE A 79 -21.87 -4.27 15.29
C PHE A 79 -23.08 -4.08 14.39
N HIS A 80 -22.93 -3.32 13.32
CA HIS A 80 -23.90 -3.19 12.23
C HIS A 80 -23.52 -4.11 11.07
N ILE A 81 -24.48 -4.84 10.50
CA ILE A 81 -24.24 -5.86 9.48
C ILE A 81 -25.32 -5.77 8.38
N GLU A 82 -24.92 -5.51 7.12
CA GLU A 82 -25.76 -5.55 5.92
C GLU A 82 -25.36 -6.72 5.02
N LEU A 83 -26.05 -7.86 5.20
CA LEU A 83 -25.67 -9.14 4.61
C LEU A 83 -25.66 -9.16 3.06
N ASP A 84 -26.50 -8.33 2.44
CA ASP A 84 -26.64 -8.28 0.97
C ASP A 84 -25.55 -7.46 0.28
N ARG A 85 -24.81 -6.64 1.03
CA ARG A 85 -23.67 -5.85 0.50
C ARG A 85 -22.34 -6.57 0.61
N LEU A 86 -22.27 -7.63 1.43
CA LEU A 86 -21.05 -8.40 1.62
C LEU A 86 -20.61 -9.08 0.30
N PRO A 87 -19.30 -9.08 -0.01
CA PRO A 87 -18.78 -9.82 -1.15
C PRO A 87 -19.09 -11.32 -1.04
N PRO A 88 -19.19 -12.02 -2.17
CA PRO A 88 -19.37 -13.48 -2.19
C PRO A 88 -18.25 -14.25 -1.49
N SER A 89 -17.05 -13.67 -1.35
CA SER A 89 -15.92 -14.27 -0.63
C SER A 89 -16.13 -14.36 0.88
N ILE A 90 -17.08 -13.59 1.45
CA ILE A 90 -17.41 -13.62 2.87
C ILE A 90 -18.48 -14.69 3.12
N HIS A 91 -18.06 -15.78 3.73
CA HIS A 91 -18.90 -16.95 4.00
C HIS A 91 -19.31 -17.06 5.48
N ARG A 92 -18.58 -16.41 6.39
CA ARG A 92 -18.85 -16.37 7.83
C ARG A 92 -18.44 -15.03 8.43
N LEU A 93 -19.20 -14.56 9.40
CA LEU A 93 -18.89 -13.43 10.28
C LEU A 93 -18.80 -13.98 11.70
N THR A 94 -17.66 -13.79 12.36
CA THR A 94 -17.40 -14.30 13.70
C THR A 94 -17.22 -13.13 14.67
N VAL A 95 -18.12 -13.00 15.64
CA VAL A 95 -18.04 -11.98 16.69
C VAL A 95 -17.28 -12.54 17.88
N ALA A 96 -16.26 -11.83 18.33
CA ALA A 96 -15.39 -12.23 19.42
C ALA A 96 -15.09 -11.07 20.37
N ALA A 97 -14.64 -11.43 21.57
CA ALA A 97 -14.10 -10.50 22.55
C ALA A 97 -12.75 -10.99 23.06
N THR A 98 -11.80 -10.08 23.28
CA THR A 98 -10.44 -10.39 23.73
C THR A 98 -9.98 -9.45 24.83
N SER A 99 -9.25 -9.94 25.83
CA SER A 99 -8.67 -9.12 26.91
C SER A 99 -7.19 -9.46 27.09
N ASP A 100 -6.36 -8.42 27.20
CA ASP A 100 -4.94 -8.56 27.46
C ASP A 100 -4.61 -8.59 28.96
N SER A 101 -5.44 -7.96 29.79
CA SER A 101 -5.13 -7.73 31.20
C SER A 101 -5.73 -8.77 32.16
N GLN A 102 -6.79 -9.46 31.76
CA GLN A 102 -7.50 -10.43 32.60
C GLN A 102 -8.06 -11.61 31.79
N THR A 103 -8.50 -12.65 32.48
CA THR A 103 -9.17 -13.79 31.86
C THR A 103 -10.69 -13.63 31.91
N PHE A 104 -11.39 -14.26 30.99
CA PHE A 104 -12.86 -14.27 30.94
C PHE A 104 -13.51 -15.03 32.10
N ALA A 105 -12.74 -15.62 33.02
CA ALA A 105 -13.26 -16.08 34.31
C ALA A 105 -13.78 -14.93 35.19
N ALA A 106 -13.31 -13.69 34.95
CA ALA A 106 -13.80 -12.48 35.61
C ALA A 106 -15.13 -11.97 35.02
N LEU A 107 -15.58 -12.54 33.90
CA LEU A 107 -16.86 -12.18 33.29
C LEU A 107 -18.01 -12.54 34.24
N GLY A 108 -18.97 -11.64 34.40
CA GLY A 108 -20.24 -11.94 35.04
C GLY A 108 -21.16 -12.76 34.14
N ALA A 109 -22.42 -12.36 34.04
CA ALA A 109 -23.34 -12.88 33.03
C ALA A 109 -23.26 -12.00 31.78
N GLY A 110 -22.44 -12.40 30.82
CA GLY A 110 -22.36 -11.75 29.50
C GLY A 110 -23.64 -11.97 28.69
N ARG A 111 -23.95 -11.04 27.80
CA ARG A 111 -25.13 -11.12 26.93
C ARG A 111 -24.85 -10.58 25.54
N VAL A 112 -25.34 -11.29 24.53
CA VAL A 112 -25.29 -10.89 23.12
C VAL A 112 -26.71 -10.82 22.60
N HIS A 113 -27.06 -9.70 21.98
CA HIS A 113 -28.34 -9.49 21.32
C HIS A 113 -28.16 -9.41 19.81
N LEU A 114 -28.88 -10.25 19.07
CA LEU A 114 -29.05 -10.12 17.64
C LEU A 114 -30.40 -9.45 17.38
N SER A 115 -30.37 -8.30 16.73
CA SER A 115 -31.53 -7.46 16.46
C SER A 115 -31.64 -7.14 14.98
N ASP A 116 -32.83 -6.76 14.55
CA ASP A 116 -33.06 -6.03 13.30
C ASP A 116 -33.77 -4.70 13.59
N GLN A 117 -34.33 -4.06 12.56
CA GLN A 117 -35.04 -2.78 12.69
C GLN A 117 -36.32 -2.86 13.55
N GLU A 118 -36.88 -4.04 13.76
CA GLU A 118 -38.08 -4.27 14.58
C GLU A 118 -37.75 -4.63 16.04
N GLY A 119 -36.46 -4.80 16.37
CA GLY A 119 -35.98 -5.06 17.73
C GLY A 119 -35.20 -6.37 17.86
N VAL A 120 -35.03 -6.83 19.09
CA VAL A 120 -34.23 -8.03 19.42
C VAL A 120 -34.93 -9.29 18.93
N LYS A 121 -34.22 -10.09 18.14
CA LYS A 121 -34.72 -11.36 17.58
C LYS A 121 -34.14 -12.58 18.27
N ALA A 122 -32.89 -12.50 18.72
CA ALA A 122 -32.27 -13.56 19.51
C ALA A 122 -31.36 -12.99 20.61
N THR A 123 -31.28 -13.72 21.71
CA THR A 123 -30.41 -13.42 22.85
C THR A 123 -29.57 -14.65 23.18
N PHE A 124 -28.28 -14.44 23.46
CA PHE A 124 -27.36 -15.47 23.94
C PHE A 124 -26.71 -15.01 25.24
N ASP A 125 -26.91 -15.78 26.32
CA ASP A 125 -26.22 -15.55 27.58
C ASP A 125 -24.88 -16.30 27.61
N VAL A 126 -23.82 -15.59 28.00
CA VAL A 126 -22.44 -16.07 28.07
C VAL A 126 -22.02 -16.09 29.54
N PRO A 127 -22.21 -17.22 30.25
CA PRO A 127 -21.90 -17.28 31.68
C PRO A 127 -20.39 -17.36 31.89
N GLY A 128 -19.81 -16.43 32.67
CA GLY A 128 -18.36 -16.40 32.88
C GLY A 128 -17.78 -17.62 33.60
N ASN A 129 -18.60 -18.36 34.34
CA ASN A 129 -18.18 -19.57 35.06
C ASN A 129 -17.77 -20.75 34.16
N VAL A 130 -17.97 -20.63 32.84
CA VAL A 130 -17.49 -21.63 31.86
C VAL A 130 -16.07 -21.36 31.38
N PHE A 131 -15.47 -20.23 31.79
CA PHE A 131 -14.10 -19.86 31.47
C PHE A 131 -13.23 -19.93 32.73
N GLN A 132 -11.94 -20.18 32.52
CA GLN A 132 -10.90 -20.26 33.55
C GLN A 132 -9.70 -19.40 33.13
N ALA A 133 -8.94 -19.86 32.13
CA ALA A 133 -7.69 -19.24 31.69
C ALA A 133 -7.82 -18.49 30.36
N GLU A 134 -9.02 -18.50 29.77
CA GLU A 134 -9.27 -17.97 28.43
C GLU A 134 -9.19 -16.44 28.43
N LYS A 135 -8.41 -15.90 27.48
CA LYS A 135 -8.24 -14.45 27.25
C LYS A 135 -8.97 -13.96 26.01
N ALA A 136 -9.57 -14.86 25.26
CA ALA A 136 -10.41 -14.56 24.11
C ALA A 136 -11.63 -15.48 24.07
N VAL A 137 -12.74 -15.02 23.53
CA VAL A 137 -13.98 -15.80 23.39
C VAL A 137 -14.67 -15.49 22.07
N ILE A 138 -15.11 -16.51 21.34
CA ILE A 138 -16.06 -16.38 20.24
C ILE A 138 -17.46 -16.40 20.81
N LEU A 139 -18.22 -15.36 20.51
CA LEU A 139 -19.56 -15.12 21.05
C LEU A 139 -20.64 -15.65 20.10
N LEU A 140 -20.60 -15.22 18.84
CA LEU A 140 -21.65 -15.48 17.85
C LEU A 140 -21.03 -15.66 16.46
N ASP A 141 -21.54 -16.61 15.69
CA ASP A 141 -21.25 -16.73 14.26
C ASP A 141 -22.51 -16.51 13.43
N LEU A 142 -22.39 -15.71 12.36
CA LEU A 142 -23.31 -15.72 11.23
C LEU A 142 -22.59 -16.38 10.06
N TYR A 143 -23.16 -17.39 9.41
CA TYR A 143 -22.48 -18.10 8.33
C TYR A 143 -23.45 -18.58 7.26
N ARG A 144 -22.96 -18.66 6.02
CA ARG A 144 -23.68 -19.26 4.91
C ARG A 144 -23.58 -20.78 4.97
N HIS A 145 -24.67 -21.46 4.64
CA HIS A 145 -24.70 -22.91 4.43
C HIS A 145 -25.75 -23.21 3.38
N GLN A 146 -25.33 -23.82 2.25
CA GLN A 146 -26.20 -24.08 1.10
C GLN A 146 -26.93 -22.83 0.58
N GLY A 147 -26.24 -21.68 0.58
CA GLY A 147 -26.79 -20.40 0.11
C GLY A 147 -27.60 -19.61 1.14
N GLU A 148 -27.95 -20.20 2.29
CA GLU A 148 -28.73 -19.54 3.34
C GLU A 148 -27.85 -19.09 4.52
N TRP A 149 -28.15 -17.92 5.09
CA TRP A 149 -27.52 -17.45 6.32
C TRP A 149 -28.09 -18.16 7.54
N ARG A 150 -27.19 -18.52 8.46
CA ARG A 150 -27.48 -19.20 9.72
C ARG A 150 -26.76 -18.48 10.85
N VAL A 151 -27.31 -18.55 12.05
CA VAL A 151 -26.69 -18.05 13.28
C VAL A 151 -26.26 -19.22 14.17
N THR A 152 -25.13 -19.08 14.86
CA THR A 152 -24.67 -19.99 15.91
C THR A 152 -24.26 -19.21 17.14
N ALA A 153 -24.79 -19.55 18.31
CA ALA A 153 -24.22 -19.13 19.58
C ALA A 153 -23.02 -20.03 19.91
N VAL A 154 -21.82 -19.47 20.06
CA VAL A 154 -20.58 -20.29 20.10
C VAL A 154 -20.07 -20.45 21.54
N GLY A 155 -19.78 -19.34 22.22
CA GLY A 155 -19.26 -19.32 23.58
C GLY A 155 -17.94 -20.09 23.79
N GLN A 156 -17.10 -20.21 22.77
CA GLN A 156 -15.83 -20.94 22.84
C GLN A 156 -14.70 -19.99 23.24
N GLY A 157 -13.97 -20.31 24.30
CA GLY A 157 -12.83 -19.50 24.76
C GLY A 157 -11.47 -20.05 24.32
N PHE A 158 -10.46 -19.19 24.36
CA PHE A 158 -9.08 -19.45 23.91
C PHE A 158 -8.08 -18.92 24.95
N ASN A 159 -7.25 -19.82 25.50
CA ASN A 159 -6.22 -19.50 26.50
C ASN A 159 -5.13 -18.58 25.94
N GLY A 160 -4.71 -18.78 24.69
CA GLY A 160 -3.69 -17.96 24.03
C GLY A 160 -4.18 -16.59 23.55
N GLY A 161 -5.35 -16.14 23.99
CA GLY A 161 -5.90 -14.82 23.65
C GLY A 161 -6.18 -14.65 22.17
N LEU A 162 -6.02 -13.43 21.66
CA LEU A 162 -6.26 -13.09 20.26
C LEU A 162 -5.40 -13.94 19.31
N GLN A 163 -4.17 -14.28 19.69
CA GLN A 163 -3.28 -15.09 18.85
C GLN A 163 -3.86 -16.50 18.60
N ALA A 164 -4.19 -17.24 19.67
CA ALA A 164 -4.79 -18.58 19.52
C ALA A 164 -6.16 -18.54 18.81
N LEU A 165 -6.90 -17.45 18.98
CA LEU A 165 -8.14 -17.20 18.26
C LEU A 165 -7.88 -17.06 16.74
N LEU A 166 -6.87 -16.29 16.33
CA LEU A 166 -6.49 -16.12 14.92
C LEU A 166 -5.90 -17.40 14.31
N GLU A 167 -5.10 -18.16 15.05
CA GLU A 167 -4.58 -19.47 14.62
C GLU A 167 -5.73 -20.45 14.33
N SER A 168 -6.78 -20.43 15.17
CA SER A 168 -7.98 -21.26 14.94
C SER A 168 -8.75 -20.87 13.66
N MET A 169 -8.52 -19.66 13.15
CA MET A 169 -9.04 -19.13 11.88
C MET A 169 -7.96 -19.15 10.79
N GLY A 170 -6.95 -20.01 10.91
CA GLY A 170 -5.96 -20.29 9.87
C GLY A 170 -4.79 -19.31 9.76
N GLY A 171 -4.50 -18.51 10.81
CA GLY A 171 -3.27 -17.72 10.89
C GLY A 171 -2.04 -18.60 11.14
N GLU A 172 -0.97 -18.39 10.36
CA GLU A 172 0.34 -19.03 10.60
C GLU A 172 1.21 -18.20 11.54
N VAL A 173 1.87 -18.83 12.51
CA VAL A 173 2.89 -18.21 13.35
C VAL A 173 4.27 -18.58 12.84
N VAL A 174 5.10 -17.56 12.60
CA VAL A 174 6.55 -17.73 12.47
C VAL A 174 7.09 -18.06 13.85
N ASN A 175 7.47 -19.32 14.08
CA ASN A 175 8.27 -19.68 15.23
C ASN A 175 9.70 -19.16 15.03
N ASP A 176 10.25 -18.47 16.03
CA ASP A 176 11.67 -18.16 16.12
C ASP A 176 12.48 -19.47 16.23
N THR A 177 12.83 -20.03 15.08
CA THR A 177 13.82 -21.09 14.92
C THR A 177 14.73 -20.64 13.77
N PRO A 178 16.06 -20.64 13.93
CA PRO A 178 16.96 -20.20 12.86
C PRO A 178 16.69 -21.04 11.61
N ALA A 179 16.49 -20.35 10.49
CA ALA A 179 15.98 -20.90 9.24
C ALA A 179 16.79 -22.14 8.77
N PRO A 180 16.16 -23.30 8.53
CA PRO A 180 16.73 -24.27 7.61
C PRO A 180 16.65 -23.71 6.19
N SER A 181 17.71 -23.97 5.41
CA SER A 181 17.86 -23.51 4.02
C SER A 181 16.65 -23.85 3.15
N PRO A 182 16.29 -23.01 2.16
CA PRO A 182 15.11 -23.23 1.33
C PRO A 182 15.25 -24.52 0.51
N SER A 183 14.31 -25.45 0.70
CA SER A 183 14.04 -26.50 -0.28
C SER A 183 13.29 -25.90 -1.48
N PRO A 184 13.56 -26.36 -2.70
CA PRO A 184 12.98 -25.81 -3.92
C PRO A 184 11.46 -25.98 -3.93
N ALA A 185 10.75 -24.91 -4.29
CA ALA A 185 9.31 -24.90 -4.45
C ALA A 185 8.85 -25.89 -5.54
N PRO A 186 7.68 -26.54 -5.37
CA PRO A 186 7.07 -27.33 -6.43
C PRO A 186 6.75 -26.43 -7.63
N THR A 187 7.19 -26.86 -8.81
CA THR A 187 6.96 -26.20 -10.09
C THR A 187 5.47 -26.16 -10.40
N VAL A 188 4.88 -24.96 -10.28
CA VAL A 188 3.60 -24.63 -10.92
C VAL A 188 3.84 -24.62 -12.44
N PRO A 189 3.00 -25.28 -13.25
CA PRO A 189 3.11 -25.20 -14.71
C PRO A 189 3.02 -23.75 -15.18
N PRO A 190 3.89 -23.30 -16.12
CA PRO A 190 3.86 -21.92 -16.59
C PRO A 190 2.52 -21.63 -17.27
N GLN A 191 1.84 -20.57 -16.81
CA GLN A 191 0.74 -19.96 -17.55
C GLN A 191 1.30 -19.37 -18.85
N PRO A 192 0.68 -19.63 -20.02
CA PRO A 192 1.11 -19.01 -21.27
C PRO A 192 0.62 -17.56 -21.31
N GLY A 193 1.53 -16.59 -21.18
CA GLY A 193 1.27 -15.20 -21.58
C GLY A 193 1.55 -14.08 -20.57
N GLY A 194 2.37 -14.29 -19.53
CA GLY A 194 2.90 -13.17 -18.75
C GLY A 194 3.97 -12.38 -19.54
N PRO A 195 4.09 -11.04 -19.37
CA PRO A 195 5.19 -10.28 -19.94
C PRO A 195 6.52 -10.87 -19.45
N LEU A 196 7.47 -11.07 -20.36
CA LEU A 196 8.80 -11.57 -20.00
C LEU A 196 9.55 -10.50 -19.19
N PRO A 197 10.34 -10.88 -18.17
CA PRO A 197 11.17 -9.94 -17.43
C PRO A 197 12.10 -9.19 -18.40
N VAL A 198 12.16 -7.87 -18.24
CA VAL A 198 12.95 -6.96 -19.07
C VAL A 198 14.45 -7.36 -19.12
N GLN A 199 14.95 -8.02 -18.08
CA GLN A 199 16.32 -8.56 -18.02
C GLN A 199 16.67 -9.54 -19.15
N GLN A 200 15.69 -10.09 -19.88
CA GLN A 200 15.93 -11.05 -20.96
C GLN A 200 16.04 -10.39 -22.35
N TRP A 201 15.87 -9.07 -22.45
CA TRP A 201 15.92 -8.39 -23.75
C TRP A 201 17.37 -8.13 -24.15
N PRO A 202 17.76 -8.37 -25.42
CA PRO A 202 19.09 -8.02 -25.90
C PRO A 202 19.21 -6.49 -26.04
N PRO A 203 20.38 -5.87 -25.77
CA PRO A 203 20.59 -4.45 -26.04
C PRO A 203 20.35 -4.11 -27.51
N LEU A 204 19.89 -2.88 -27.78
CA LEU A 204 19.87 -2.38 -29.15
C LEU A 204 21.28 -2.41 -29.71
N ASN A 205 21.48 -3.16 -30.79
CA ASN A 205 22.79 -3.34 -31.40
C ASN A 205 22.64 -3.35 -32.92
N SER A 206 23.36 -2.49 -33.60
CA SER A 206 23.33 -2.38 -35.06
C SER A 206 24.75 -2.43 -35.61
N SER A 207 24.92 -3.08 -36.75
CA SER A 207 26.21 -3.07 -37.45
C SER A 207 26.57 -1.64 -37.89
N PRO A 208 27.79 -1.16 -37.61
CA PRO A 208 28.21 0.16 -38.03
C PRO A 208 28.31 0.27 -39.56
N LEU A 209 28.26 1.51 -40.05
CA LEU A 209 28.57 1.89 -41.42
C LEU A 209 29.76 1.08 -41.98
N PHE A 210 29.71 0.72 -43.27
CA PHE A 210 30.77 -0.02 -43.97
C PHE A 210 32.17 0.57 -43.66
N PRO A 211 33.24 -0.26 -43.68
CA PRO A 211 34.60 0.19 -43.45
C PRO A 211 34.95 1.38 -44.36
N ALA A 212 35.70 2.33 -43.82
CA ALA A 212 36.15 3.48 -44.60
C ALA A 212 37.07 3.00 -45.74
N THR A 213 36.58 3.06 -46.97
CA THR A 213 37.44 2.97 -48.16
C THR A 213 37.56 4.39 -48.69
N GLY A 214 38.80 4.87 -48.88
CA GLY A 214 39.15 6.30 -48.91
C GLY A 214 38.43 7.21 -49.93
N ASN A 215 37.52 6.68 -50.76
CA ASN A 215 36.70 7.47 -51.65
C ASN A 215 35.25 6.97 -51.80
N THR A 216 34.69 6.20 -50.86
CA THR A 216 33.27 5.77 -50.92
C THR A 216 32.49 6.11 -49.65
N CYS A 217 31.20 6.34 -49.82
CA CYS A 217 30.29 6.58 -48.70
C CYS A 217 30.13 5.32 -47.86
N ARG A 218 30.33 5.43 -46.55
CA ARG A 218 30.24 4.30 -45.63
C ARG A 218 28.80 3.76 -45.42
N ARG A 219 27.76 4.40 -45.96
CA ARG A 219 26.36 3.92 -45.86
C ARG A 219 25.85 3.31 -47.17
N CYS A 220 26.00 4.03 -48.29
CA CYS A 220 25.52 3.61 -49.61
C CYS A 220 26.60 3.09 -50.56
N GLN A 221 27.88 3.13 -50.16
CA GLN A 221 29.05 2.72 -50.96
C GLN A 221 29.27 3.52 -52.26
N ALA A 222 28.51 4.58 -52.50
CA ALA A 222 28.72 5.46 -53.65
C ALA A 222 30.07 6.18 -53.56
N ARG A 223 30.77 6.29 -54.69
CA ARG A 223 32.05 7.02 -54.77
C ARG A 223 31.85 8.51 -54.50
N SER A 224 32.85 9.14 -53.86
CA SER A 224 32.84 10.58 -53.66
C SER A 224 33.10 11.31 -54.98
N SER A 225 32.46 12.47 -55.15
CA SER A 225 32.58 13.32 -56.33
C SER A 225 32.31 14.78 -55.96
N LEU A 226 32.47 15.71 -56.91
CA LEU A 226 32.13 17.12 -56.71
C LEU A 226 30.67 17.33 -56.25
N LEU A 227 29.76 16.45 -56.67
CA LEU A 227 28.34 16.44 -56.30
C LEU A 227 28.01 15.56 -55.07
N ASN A 228 28.96 14.74 -54.62
CA ASN A 228 28.77 13.74 -53.56
C ASN A 228 29.95 13.78 -52.56
N ARG A 229 30.17 14.95 -51.93
CA ARG A 229 31.19 15.13 -50.90
C ARG A 229 30.82 14.35 -49.63
N LEU A 230 31.84 13.77 -48.99
CA LEU A 230 31.72 13.05 -47.73
C LEU A 230 31.99 14.01 -46.55
N ASP A 231 31.30 13.83 -45.43
CA ASP A 231 31.64 14.49 -44.17
C ASP A 231 32.87 13.87 -43.49
N ALA A 232 33.21 14.40 -42.31
CA ALA A 232 34.27 13.89 -41.45
C ALA A 232 34.07 12.42 -41.03
N GLN A 233 32.84 11.90 -41.11
CA GLN A 233 32.51 10.51 -40.79
C GLN A 233 32.48 9.60 -42.03
N GLY A 234 32.75 10.11 -43.24
CA GLY A 234 32.74 9.36 -44.48
C GLY A 234 31.33 9.10 -45.04
N VAL A 235 30.34 9.93 -44.68
CA VAL A 235 28.94 9.81 -45.10
C VAL A 235 28.60 10.95 -46.09
N CYS A 236 27.89 10.63 -47.17
CA CYS A 236 27.49 11.66 -48.14
C CYS A 236 26.24 12.43 -47.70
N GLY A 237 26.05 13.65 -48.24
CA GLY A 237 24.93 14.52 -47.87
C GLY A 237 23.54 13.91 -48.09
N ARG A 238 23.36 13.04 -49.09
CA ARG A 238 22.10 12.27 -49.27
C ARG A 238 21.87 11.32 -48.09
N CYS A 239 22.88 10.52 -47.77
CA CYS A 239 22.81 9.58 -46.66
C CYS A 239 22.62 10.29 -45.31
N GLN A 240 23.20 11.47 -45.10
CA GLN A 240 22.98 12.26 -43.89
C GLN A 240 21.51 12.69 -43.75
N ARG A 241 20.88 13.17 -44.82
CA ARG A 241 19.45 13.57 -44.78
C ARG A 241 18.54 12.39 -44.50
N GLU A 242 18.80 11.25 -45.16
CA GLU A 242 18.06 10.01 -44.92
C GLU A 242 18.26 9.50 -43.48
N MET A 243 19.47 9.60 -42.90
CA MET A 243 19.70 9.26 -41.50
C MET A 243 18.97 10.20 -40.55
N ALA A 244 18.97 11.51 -40.83
CA ALA A 244 18.27 12.49 -40.00
C ALA A 244 16.74 12.27 -40.02
N GLU A 245 16.17 11.90 -41.17
CA GLU A 245 14.77 11.49 -41.24
C GLU A 245 14.52 10.18 -40.49
N GLY A 246 15.38 9.18 -40.67
CA GLY A 246 15.28 7.92 -39.95
C GLY A 246 15.35 8.10 -38.42
N LEU A 247 16.17 9.03 -37.91
CA LEU A 247 16.20 9.38 -36.47
C LEU A 247 14.87 10.00 -35.98
N ARG A 248 14.23 10.86 -36.80
CA ARG A 248 12.90 11.40 -36.47
C ARG A 248 11.84 10.30 -36.41
N GLN A 249 11.86 9.38 -37.37
CA GLN A 249 10.96 8.23 -37.40
C GLN A 249 11.22 7.25 -36.26
N PHE A 250 12.48 7.01 -35.91
CA PHE A 250 12.86 6.24 -34.73
C PHE A 250 12.30 6.87 -33.46
N ARG A 251 12.44 8.19 -33.29
CA ARG A 251 11.88 8.90 -32.14
C ARG A 251 10.36 8.73 -32.04
N LEU A 252 9.63 8.82 -33.15
CA LEU A 252 8.18 8.61 -33.14
C LEU A 252 7.81 7.21 -32.64
N ARG A 253 8.51 6.18 -33.15
CA ARG A 253 8.33 4.79 -32.70
C ARG A 253 8.70 4.59 -31.24
N PHE A 254 9.78 5.21 -30.79
CA PHE A 254 10.21 5.16 -29.40
C PHE A 254 9.18 5.79 -28.47
N VAL A 255 8.66 6.97 -28.83
CA VAL A 255 7.63 7.65 -28.03
C VAL A 255 6.34 6.84 -27.98
N ASP A 256 5.95 6.22 -29.09
CA ASP A 256 4.79 5.32 -29.18
C ASP A 256 4.97 4.09 -28.26
N ALA A 257 6.13 3.44 -28.32
CA ALA A 257 6.51 2.33 -27.44
C ALA A 257 6.66 2.71 -25.95
N CYS A 258 6.66 4.01 -25.63
CA CYS A 258 6.73 4.52 -24.26
C CYS A 258 5.39 5.12 -23.79
N ALA A 259 4.33 5.03 -24.60
CA ALA A 259 3.10 5.80 -24.41
C ALA A 259 2.31 5.34 -23.17
N ASP A 260 2.32 4.03 -22.90
CA ASP A 260 1.64 3.40 -21.77
C ASP A 260 2.54 3.25 -20.52
N SER A 261 3.76 3.80 -20.59
CA SER A 261 4.78 3.75 -19.54
C SER A 261 5.23 2.34 -19.15
N VAL A 262 4.98 1.36 -20.02
CA VAL A 262 5.54 0.00 -19.95
C VAL A 262 6.02 -0.35 -21.35
N MET A 263 7.33 -0.37 -21.56
CA MET A 263 7.82 -0.90 -22.83
C MET A 263 7.60 -2.42 -22.83
N GLU A 264 7.18 -2.98 -23.96
CA GLU A 264 7.09 -4.42 -24.20
C GLU A 264 8.26 -4.95 -25.04
N TYR A 265 8.52 -6.25 -24.94
CA TYR A 265 9.60 -6.88 -25.69
C TYR A 265 9.42 -6.75 -27.20
N ARG A 266 8.17 -6.79 -27.69
CA ARG A 266 7.86 -6.65 -29.12
C ARG A 266 8.20 -5.25 -29.62
N GLU A 267 7.89 -4.22 -28.84
CA GLU A 267 8.20 -2.84 -29.19
C GLU A 267 9.71 -2.61 -29.22
N TRP A 268 10.43 -3.21 -28.27
CA TRP A 268 11.90 -3.21 -28.29
C TRP A 268 12.47 -3.89 -29.53
N GLN A 269 11.91 -5.04 -29.94
CA GLN A 269 12.28 -5.71 -31.19
C GLN A 269 11.97 -4.86 -32.42
N ASP A 270 10.86 -4.13 -32.41
CA ASP A 270 10.48 -3.23 -33.51
C ASP A 270 11.46 -2.05 -33.64
N LEU A 271 11.94 -1.50 -32.51
CA LEU A 271 13.00 -0.50 -32.49
C LEU A 271 14.31 -1.06 -33.07
N GLN A 272 14.70 -2.28 -32.68
CA GLN A 272 15.87 -2.98 -33.22
C GLN A 272 15.76 -3.20 -34.74
N ALA A 273 14.64 -3.76 -35.20
CA ALA A 273 14.41 -4.01 -36.61
C ALA A 273 14.40 -2.71 -37.43
N PHE A 274 13.93 -1.60 -36.84
CA PHE A 274 13.97 -0.29 -37.46
C PHE A 274 15.40 0.22 -37.66
N ILE A 275 16.23 0.22 -36.61
CA ILE A 275 17.61 0.72 -36.72
C ILE A 275 18.46 -0.11 -37.69
N ASP A 276 18.23 -1.43 -37.76
CA ASP A 276 18.91 -2.31 -38.71
C ASP A 276 18.51 -2.01 -40.16
N ARG A 277 17.21 -1.86 -40.42
CA ARG A 277 16.69 -1.55 -41.76
C ARG A 277 17.20 -0.19 -42.24
N GLU A 278 17.19 0.82 -41.38
CA GLU A 278 17.64 2.17 -41.71
C GLU A 278 19.17 2.32 -41.66
N ARG A 279 19.91 1.29 -41.19
CA ARG A 279 21.36 1.33 -40.97
C ARG A 279 21.78 2.54 -40.11
N ILE A 280 21.04 2.76 -39.03
CA ILE A 280 21.32 3.79 -38.04
C ILE A 280 22.02 3.11 -36.86
N SER A 281 23.09 3.72 -36.35
CA SER A 281 23.75 3.20 -35.16
C SER A 281 22.83 3.29 -33.94
N ALA A 282 22.69 2.22 -33.16
CA ALA A 282 21.96 2.20 -31.88
C ALA A 282 22.33 3.39 -30.98
N HIS A 283 23.63 3.63 -30.77
CA HIS A 283 24.12 4.75 -29.96
C HIS A 283 23.57 6.13 -30.40
N ARG A 284 23.64 6.47 -31.70
CA ARG A 284 23.07 7.73 -32.20
C ARG A 284 21.54 7.78 -32.05
N ALA A 285 20.85 6.65 -32.20
CA ALA A 285 19.41 6.59 -32.05
C ALA A 285 18.99 6.84 -30.59
N LEU A 286 19.65 6.17 -29.64
CA LEU A 286 19.46 6.35 -28.19
C LEU A 286 19.84 7.77 -27.74
N GLU A 287 20.97 8.30 -28.22
CA GLU A 287 21.35 9.68 -27.98
C GLU A 287 20.28 10.68 -28.45
N PHE A 288 19.71 10.45 -29.64
CA PHE A 288 18.69 11.33 -30.21
C PHE A 288 17.39 11.34 -29.40
N VAL A 289 17.01 10.21 -28.81
CA VAL A 289 15.80 10.08 -27.98
C VAL A 289 16.05 10.26 -26.49
N ARG A 290 17.28 10.60 -26.06
CA ARG A 290 17.66 10.73 -24.65
C ARG A 290 16.68 11.59 -23.81
N PRO A 291 16.16 12.74 -24.30
CA PRO A 291 15.15 13.50 -23.55
C PRO A 291 13.80 12.76 -23.41
N ASP A 292 13.41 11.98 -24.43
CA ASP A 292 12.20 11.15 -24.38
C ASP A 292 12.39 9.94 -23.45
N ALA A 293 13.58 9.33 -23.45
CA ALA A 293 13.97 8.24 -22.57
C ALA A 293 13.95 8.68 -21.10
N LEU A 294 14.49 9.86 -20.78
CA LEU A 294 14.41 10.42 -19.42
C LEU A 294 12.95 10.60 -18.98
N ARG A 295 12.09 11.19 -19.82
CA ARG A 295 10.65 11.33 -19.52
C ARG A 295 9.96 9.99 -19.32
N PHE A 296 10.33 8.97 -20.09
CA PHE A 296 9.82 7.61 -19.90
C PHE A 296 10.23 7.04 -18.54
N LEU A 297 11.51 7.15 -18.18
CA LEU A 297 12.02 6.71 -16.87
C LEU A 297 11.36 7.43 -15.70
N GLU A 298 11.16 8.75 -15.81
CA GLU A 298 10.45 9.57 -14.82
C GLU A 298 8.99 9.10 -14.65
N ARG A 299 8.28 8.82 -15.76
CA ARG A 299 6.90 8.29 -15.71
C ARG A 299 6.84 6.89 -15.10
N MET A 300 7.73 6.00 -15.53
CA MET A 300 7.84 4.64 -15.03
C MET A 300 8.09 4.64 -13.51
N PHE A 301 9.01 5.50 -13.04
CA PHE A 301 9.28 5.67 -11.62
C PHE A 301 8.08 6.27 -10.85
N ALA A 302 7.40 7.26 -11.43
CA ALA A 302 6.19 7.84 -10.84
C ALA A 302 5.04 6.82 -10.68
N LEU A 303 4.91 5.88 -11.63
CA LEU A 303 3.95 4.78 -11.55
C LEU A 303 4.34 3.74 -10.49
N ALA A 304 5.62 3.37 -10.42
CA ALA A 304 6.13 2.42 -9.43
C ALA A 304 5.86 2.94 -8.01
N ARG A 305 6.23 4.20 -7.73
CA ARG A 305 6.06 4.79 -6.39
C ARG A 305 4.62 5.12 -5.98
N SER A 306 3.63 4.99 -6.87
CA SER A 306 2.26 5.47 -6.61
C SER A 306 1.62 4.84 -5.37
N ASP A 307 2.16 3.72 -4.89
CA ASP A 307 1.72 3.03 -3.68
C ASP A 307 2.66 3.17 -2.47
N GLY A 308 3.71 3.98 -2.62
CA GLY A 308 4.72 4.17 -1.58
C GLY A 308 5.61 2.95 -1.35
N GLN A 309 5.62 1.97 -2.26
CA GLN A 309 6.53 0.84 -2.29
C GLN A 309 7.18 0.72 -3.68
N ILE A 310 8.34 0.07 -3.75
CA ILE A 310 8.97 -0.31 -5.01
C ILE A 310 9.32 -1.78 -4.89
N THR A 311 8.80 -2.59 -5.80
CA THR A 311 9.10 -4.01 -5.87
C THR A 311 10.49 -4.25 -6.45
N GLN A 312 11.07 -5.42 -6.15
CA GLN A 312 12.37 -5.81 -6.71
C GLN A 312 12.33 -5.90 -8.25
N GLU A 313 11.17 -6.25 -8.82
CA GLU A 313 10.96 -6.32 -10.26
C GLU A 313 10.93 -4.92 -10.90
N GLU A 314 10.27 -3.95 -10.27
CA GLU A 314 10.26 -2.54 -10.71
C GLU A 314 11.65 -1.91 -10.62
N GLU A 315 12.38 -2.13 -9.52
CA GLU A 315 13.76 -1.66 -9.36
C GLU A 315 14.67 -2.25 -10.45
N THR A 316 14.54 -3.56 -10.67
CA THR A 316 15.29 -4.27 -11.70
C THR A 316 15.02 -3.70 -13.09
N THR A 317 13.75 -3.46 -13.39
CA THR A 317 13.31 -2.91 -14.67
C THR A 317 13.84 -1.49 -14.87
N PHE A 318 13.78 -0.66 -13.83
CA PHE A 318 14.33 0.70 -13.84
C PHE A 318 15.83 0.71 -14.17
N HIS A 319 16.65 -0.06 -13.44
CA HIS A 319 18.09 -0.13 -13.69
C HIS A 319 18.43 -0.70 -15.07
N TRP A 320 17.66 -1.70 -15.51
CA TRP A 320 17.84 -2.26 -16.85
C TRP A 320 17.59 -1.19 -17.92
N MET A 321 16.50 -0.44 -17.81
CA MET A 321 16.14 0.62 -18.76
C MET A 321 17.15 1.76 -18.77
N VAL A 322 17.59 2.26 -17.60
CA VAL A 322 18.64 3.29 -17.49
C VAL A 322 19.88 2.88 -18.28
N LYS A 323 20.35 1.64 -18.05
CA LYS A 323 21.53 1.08 -18.70
C LYS A 323 21.37 0.94 -20.21
N HIS A 324 20.26 0.35 -20.67
CA HIS A 324 20.07 -0.02 -22.08
C HIS A 324 19.55 1.12 -22.96
N LEU A 325 18.99 2.17 -22.35
CA LEU A 325 18.68 3.44 -23.02
C LEU A 325 19.88 4.40 -23.04
N GLU A 326 21.03 4.00 -22.49
CA GLU A 326 22.26 4.81 -22.41
C GLU A 326 22.02 6.20 -21.80
N VAL A 327 21.15 6.27 -20.77
CA VAL A 327 20.88 7.53 -20.06
C VAL A 327 21.99 7.77 -19.04
N PRO A 328 22.69 8.91 -19.07
CA PRO A 328 23.77 9.20 -18.12
C PRO A 328 23.27 9.23 -16.67
N ASP A 329 24.07 8.69 -15.75
CA ASP A 329 23.78 8.67 -14.30
C ASP A 329 23.45 10.06 -13.76
N THR A 330 24.11 11.11 -14.28
CA THR A 330 23.86 12.50 -13.87
C THR A 330 22.43 12.97 -14.15
N MET A 331 21.76 12.42 -15.16
CA MET A 331 20.37 12.76 -15.50
C MET A 331 19.37 12.02 -14.61
N VAL A 332 19.71 10.81 -14.15
CA VAL A 332 18.82 9.96 -13.32
C VAL A 332 19.16 9.99 -11.83
N ALA A 333 20.23 10.67 -11.42
CA ALA A 333 20.69 10.72 -10.03
C ALA A 333 19.60 11.16 -9.02
N HIS A 334 18.62 11.96 -9.45
CA HIS A 334 17.49 12.33 -8.60
C HIS A 334 16.52 11.17 -8.38
N LEU A 335 16.22 10.38 -9.43
CA LEU A 335 15.39 9.18 -9.37
C LEU A 335 16.07 8.09 -8.55
N GLU A 336 17.40 7.91 -8.69
CA GLU A 336 18.16 6.94 -7.89
C GLU A 336 18.14 7.26 -6.40
N ARG A 337 18.24 8.54 -6.02
CA ARG A 337 18.10 8.97 -4.62
C ARG A 337 16.70 8.68 -4.08
N GLU A 338 15.66 8.98 -4.85
CA GLU A 338 14.27 8.67 -4.47
C GLU A 338 14.04 7.15 -4.33
N LEU A 339 14.58 6.35 -5.26
CA LEU A 339 14.52 4.90 -5.22
C LEU A 339 15.12 4.34 -3.93
N GLU A 340 16.31 4.83 -3.57
CA GLU A 340 17.02 4.39 -2.38
C GLU A 340 16.28 4.81 -1.09
N GLU A 341 15.69 6.01 -1.05
CA GLU A 341 14.84 6.44 0.07
C GLU A 341 13.62 5.53 0.25
N LEU A 342 12.94 5.18 -0.84
CA LEU A 342 11.78 4.29 -0.80
C LEU A 342 12.15 2.87 -0.36
N LYS A 343 13.31 2.35 -0.79
CA LYS A 343 13.83 1.05 -0.34
C LYS A 343 14.14 1.05 1.14
N GLN A 344 14.80 2.09 1.64
CA GLN A 344 15.06 2.25 3.06
C GLN A 344 13.74 2.33 3.85
N ALA A 345 12.77 3.10 3.37
CA ALA A 345 11.44 3.17 3.98
C ALA A 345 10.74 1.81 4.03
N ALA A 346 10.82 1.01 2.96
CA ALA A 346 10.26 -0.35 2.94
C ALA A 346 10.94 -1.27 3.97
N GLN A 347 12.27 -1.23 4.08
CA GLN A 347 13.01 -1.99 5.09
C GLN A 347 12.62 -1.58 6.52
N LEU A 348 12.51 -0.28 6.78
CA LEU A 348 12.06 0.24 8.07
C LEU A 348 10.66 -0.29 8.42
N ARG A 349 9.69 -0.19 7.49
CA ARG A 349 8.31 -0.70 7.67
C ARG A 349 8.23 -2.21 7.84
N ALA A 350 9.23 -2.96 7.37
CA ALA A 350 9.39 -4.40 7.61
C ALA A 350 9.97 -4.71 9.00
N GLY A 351 10.37 -3.70 9.78
CA GLY A 351 10.93 -3.83 11.11
C GLY A 351 12.47 -3.83 11.16
N ASN A 352 13.15 -3.64 10.02
CA ASN A 352 14.61 -3.53 9.96
C ASN A 352 15.05 -2.13 10.39
N LEU A 353 14.93 -1.84 11.68
CA LEU A 353 15.24 -0.53 12.25
C LEU A 353 16.74 -0.42 12.58
N PRO A 354 17.46 0.58 12.04
CA PRO A 354 18.86 0.80 12.38
C PRO A 354 19.01 1.24 13.84
N THR A 355 20.17 1.01 14.44
CA THR A 355 20.51 1.58 15.76
C THR A 355 21.45 2.76 15.57
N ILE A 356 21.10 3.92 16.12
CA ILE A 356 21.92 5.14 16.06
C ILE A 356 22.35 5.60 17.46
N ARG A 357 23.41 6.41 17.52
CA ARG A 357 23.77 7.12 18.74
C ARG A 357 22.86 8.34 18.90
N SER A 358 22.13 8.41 20.00
CA SER A 358 21.26 9.54 20.30
C SER A 358 22.04 10.76 20.80
N SER A 359 21.55 11.95 20.49
CA SER A 359 22.02 13.21 21.08
C SER A 359 21.53 13.44 22.52
N ILE A 360 20.61 12.63 23.02
CA ILE A 360 20.13 12.67 24.42
C ILE A 360 20.54 11.42 25.19
N MET A 361 20.56 11.55 26.52
CA MET A 361 20.71 10.41 27.42
C MET A 361 19.40 9.62 27.44
N LEU A 362 19.48 8.35 27.02
CA LEU A 362 18.35 7.43 26.97
C LEU A 362 18.31 6.54 28.22
N GLU A 363 17.14 5.99 28.52
CA GLU A 363 16.98 5.00 29.60
C GLU A 363 17.68 3.67 29.26
N ALA A 364 17.94 2.85 30.29
CA ALA A 364 18.51 1.53 30.08
C ALA A 364 17.60 0.66 29.19
N GLY A 365 18.14 0.18 28.07
CA GLY A 365 17.39 -0.62 27.08
C GLY A 365 16.57 0.20 26.09
N GLU A 366 16.61 1.54 26.16
CA GLU A 366 16.06 2.41 25.14
C GLU A 366 17.10 2.65 24.02
N ILE A 367 16.68 2.42 22.77
CA ILE A 367 17.53 2.43 21.59
C ILE A 367 16.97 3.47 20.61
N ALA A 368 17.79 4.41 20.16
CA ALA A 368 17.39 5.35 19.12
C ALA A 368 17.53 4.71 17.72
N HIS A 369 16.53 4.94 16.89
CA HIS A 369 16.47 4.45 15.51
C HIS A 369 16.58 5.56 14.47
N LEU A 370 16.09 6.76 14.80
CA LEU A 370 16.15 7.92 13.93
C LEU A 370 16.23 9.19 14.75
N GLU A 371 17.04 10.14 14.29
CA GLU A 371 17.12 11.49 14.85
C GLU A 371 17.08 12.51 13.72
N CYS A 372 16.17 13.47 13.78
CA CYS A 372 16.04 14.51 12.76
C CYS A 372 15.58 15.84 13.34
N SER A 373 15.93 16.94 12.68
CA SER A 373 15.31 18.24 12.94
C SER A 373 13.85 18.22 12.46
N ALA A 374 12.96 18.87 13.21
CA ALA A 374 11.57 19.04 12.83
C ALA A 374 10.98 20.27 13.53
N THR A 375 10.10 20.99 12.84
CA THR A 375 9.34 22.10 13.39
C THR A 375 7.93 21.62 13.75
N TYR A 376 7.54 21.72 15.02
CA TYR A 376 6.19 21.37 15.45
C TYR A 376 5.23 22.55 15.28
N ARG A 377 4.14 22.33 14.55
CA ARG A 377 3.08 23.32 14.34
C ARG A 377 1.96 23.15 15.36
N HIS A 378 1.92 24.04 16.34
CA HIS A 378 0.86 24.13 17.32
C HIS A 378 -0.29 25.00 16.79
N VAL A 379 -1.43 24.39 16.49
CA VAL A 379 -2.64 25.08 16.03
C VAL A 379 -3.66 25.20 17.17
N THR A 380 -4.06 26.42 17.49
CA THR A 380 -5.20 26.73 18.38
C THR A 380 -6.34 27.34 17.58
N SER A 381 -7.52 27.52 18.18
CA SER A 381 -8.66 28.17 17.50
C SER A 381 -8.38 29.60 17.03
N THR A 382 -7.31 30.25 17.51
CA THR A 382 -7.02 31.67 17.22
C THR A 382 -5.61 31.93 16.70
N ARG A 383 -4.67 31.00 16.87
CA ARG A 383 -3.25 31.18 16.49
C ARG A 383 -2.61 29.88 16.05
N THR A 384 -1.72 30.00 15.08
CA THR A 384 -0.79 28.95 14.67
C THR A 384 0.61 29.38 15.10
N ARG A 385 1.37 28.48 15.71
CA ARG A 385 2.74 28.73 16.16
C ARG A 385 3.64 27.58 15.80
N ASP A 386 4.75 27.89 15.16
CA ASP A 386 5.80 26.93 14.81
C ASP A 386 6.88 26.91 15.88
N ILE A 387 7.26 25.71 16.31
CA ILE A 387 8.22 25.46 17.39
C ILE A 387 9.35 24.60 16.81
N PRO A 388 10.51 25.19 16.47
CA PRO A 388 11.65 24.45 15.94
C PRO A 388 12.22 23.52 16.99
N GLY A 389 12.46 22.27 16.62
CA GLY A 389 13.03 21.29 17.53
C GLY A 389 13.66 20.11 16.82
N LYS A 390 13.80 19.04 17.59
CA LYS A 390 14.41 17.79 17.16
C LYS A 390 13.56 16.62 17.62
N LEU A 391 13.38 15.65 16.73
CA LEU A 391 12.78 14.36 17.04
C LEU A 391 13.88 13.33 17.25
N VAL A 392 13.78 12.56 18.34
CA VAL A 392 14.55 11.35 18.60
C VAL A 392 13.56 10.20 18.71
N VAL A 393 13.53 9.34 17.71
CA VAL A 393 12.61 8.21 17.61
C VAL A 393 13.30 6.96 18.18
N THR A 394 12.74 6.37 19.25
CA THR A 394 13.34 5.23 19.96
C THR A 394 12.45 4.00 19.94
N ASN A 395 12.96 2.83 20.33
CA ASN A 395 12.13 1.63 20.51
C ASN A 395 10.98 1.79 21.54
N ARG A 396 11.01 2.81 22.41
CA ARG A 396 9.99 3.03 23.46
C ARG A 396 9.02 4.16 23.14
N GLN A 397 9.52 5.27 22.61
CA GLN A 397 8.76 6.51 22.44
C GLN A 397 9.45 7.44 21.43
N VAL A 398 8.78 8.54 21.09
CA VAL A 398 9.40 9.65 20.36
C VAL A 398 9.65 10.80 21.32
N HIS A 399 10.87 11.31 21.37
CA HIS A 399 11.21 12.52 22.12
C HIS A 399 11.21 13.70 21.17
N PHE A 400 10.42 14.73 21.46
CA PHE A 400 10.53 16.04 20.83
C PHE A 400 11.22 17.03 21.77
N LEU A 401 12.25 17.69 21.27
CA LEU A 401 13.10 18.60 22.04
C LEU A 401 13.13 19.96 21.35
N SER A 402 12.64 21.01 22.01
CA SER A 402 12.76 22.39 21.53
C SER A 402 13.68 23.21 22.44
N PRO A 403 14.66 23.94 21.90
CA PRO A 403 15.39 24.95 22.65
C PRO A 403 14.41 26.02 23.17
N GLY A 404 14.45 26.33 24.47
CA GLY A 404 13.68 27.43 25.08
C GLY A 404 12.19 27.16 25.36
N GLU A 405 11.53 26.28 24.61
CA GLU A 405 10.09 25.98 24.74
C GLU A 405 9.82 24.67 25.49
N GLY A 406 10.86 23.92 25.83
CA GLY A 406 10.76 22.60 26.45
C GLY A 406 10.44 21.48 25.45
N GLY A 407 10.39 20.25 25.94
CA GLY A 407 10.15 19.06 25.14
C GLY A 407 8.98 18.21 25.63
N TRP A 408 8.65 17.17 24.88
CA TRP A 408 7.67 16.17 25.29
C TRP A 408 7.93 14.83 24.64
N ASN A 409 7.37 13.78 25.27
CA ASN A 409 7.49 12.42 24.79
C ASN A 409 6.15 11.95 24.23
N ILE A 410 6.19 11.24 23.12
CA ILE A 410 5.04 10.65 22.44
C ILE A 410 5.14 9.14 22.61
N GLN A 411 4.23 8.58 23.40
CA GLN A 411 4.11 7.15 23.60
C GLN A 411 3.43 6.52 22.38
N TYR A 412 3.96 5.41 21.87
CA TYR A 412 3.38 4.72 20.70
C TYR A 412 1.94 4.27 20.92
N ALA A 413 1.59 3.87 22.14
CA ALA A 413 0.22 3.53 22.53
C ALA A 413 -0.79 4.69 22.36
N LYS A 414 -0.31 5.95 22.28
CA LYS A 414 -1.15 7.14 22.08
C LYS A 414 -1.22 7.60 20.63
N VAL A 415 -0.44 7.01 19.72
CA VAL A 415 -0.48 7.33 18.30
C VAL A 415 -1.71 6.65 17.68
N LEU A 416 -2.63 7.44 17.15
CA LEU A 416 -3.83 6.95 16.46
C LEU A 416 -3.57 6.79 14.97
N GLN A 417 -2.91 7.79 14.37
CA GLN A 417 -2.63 7.83 12.94
C GLN A 417 -1.33 8.58 12.67
N ILE A 418 -0.61 8.13 11.64
CA ILE A 418 0.56 8.78 11.07
C ILE A 418 0.21 9.11 9.62
N GLU A 419 0.33 10.38 9.25
CA GLU A 419 0.11 10.85 7.88
C GLU A 419 1.40 11.47 7.36
N GLU A 420 2.01 10.82 6.37
CA GLU A 420 3.20 11.32 5.68
C GLU A 420 2.81 12.47 4.73
N LEU A 421 3.51 13.60 4.86
CA LEU A 421 3.31 14.81 4.05
C LEU A 421 4.64 15.20 3.37
N PRO A 422 4.63 16.02 2.31
CA PRO A 422 5.83 16.30 1.51
C PRO A 422 7.03 16.89 2.27
N ASP A 423 6.78 17.64 3.35
CA ASP A 423 7.78 18.30 4.18
C ASP A 423 7.78 17.80 5.64
N GLY A 424 7.04 16.73 5.95
CA GLY A 424 6.86 16.32 7.33
C GLY A 424 5.94 15.14 7.57
N VAL A 425 5.54 14.98 8.83
CA VAL A 425 4.59 13.96 9.28
C VAL A 425 3.57 14.60 10.20
N ASN A 426 2.29 14.35 9.96
CA ASN A 426 1.22 14.70 10.88
C ASN A 426 0.92 13.52 11.81
N LEU A 427 0.97 13.78 13.12
CA LEU A 427 0.74 12.78 14.16
C LEU A 427 -0.59 13.07 14.86
N ALA A 428 -1.59 12.23 14.57
CA ALA A 428 -2.85 12.24 15.32
C ALA A 428 -2.69 11.39 16.57
N LEU A 429 -2.80 12.03 17.74
CA LEU A 429 -2.65 11.37 19.03
C LEU A 429 -3.96 11.35 19.83
N GLY A 430 -4.14 10.34 20.68
CA GLY A 430 -5.22 10.27 21.67
C GLY A 430 -5.05 11.24 22.86
N VAL A 431 -4.07 12.14 22.78
CA VAL A 431 -3.77 13.17 23.78
C VAL A 431 -3.53 14.51 23.08
N LYS A 432 -3.76 15.63 23.76
CA LYS A 432 -3.57 16.98 23.18
C LYS A 432 -2.09 17.33 22.99
N LYS A 433 -1.22 16.92 23.92
CA LYS A 433 0.21 17.30 23.91
C LYS A 433 0.94 16.52 22.82
N GLY A 434 1.59 17.21 21.90
CA GLY A 434 2.33 16.62 20.77
C GLY A 434 1.47 16.16 19.60
N ASN A 435 0.16 16.39 19.64
CA ASN A 435 -0.73 16.11 18.51
C ASN A 435 -0.60 17.24 17.47
N GLY A 436 -0.29 16.89 16.23
CA GLY A 436 -0.23 17.85 15.15
C GLY A 436 0.91 17.59 14.18
N TYR A 437 1.27 18.65 13.46
CA TYR A 437 2.15 18.55 12.31
C TYR A 437 3.62 18.83 12.65
N TYR A 438 4.50 17.90 12.28
CA TYR A 438 5.94 18.00 12.38
C TYR A 438 6.52 18.19 10.98
N HIS A 439 6.95 19.42 10.66
CA HIS A 439 7.36 19.85 9.32
C HIS A 439 8.83 20.28 9.28
N ASP A 440 9.30 20.79 8.14
CA ASP A 440 10.72 21.06 7.85
C ASP A 440 11.64 19.83 8.04
N VAL A 441 11.12 18.63 7.76
CA VAL A 441 11.86 17.37 7.87
C VAL A 441 12.56 17.06 6.55
N HIS A 442 13.88 16.83 6.57
CA HIS A 442 14.67 16.56 5.35
C HIS A 442 14.27 15.24 4.65
N GLN A 443 13.89 14.21 5.40
CA GLN A 443 13.49 12.88 4.89
C GLN A 443 12.17 12.43 5.58
N PRO A 444 11.03 13.02 5.20
CA PRO A 444 9.75 12.75 5.86
C PRO A 444 9.27 11.32 5.65
N VAL A 445 9.63 10.70 4.51
CA VAL A 445 9.30 9.30 4.20
C VAL A 445 9.99 8.34 5.17
N LEU A 446 11.27 8.56 5.47
CA LEU A 446 12.00 7.73 6.43
C LEU A 446 11.50 7.92 7.87
N LEU A 447 11.15 9.17 8.24
CA LEU A 447 10.53 9.46 9.54
C LEU A 447 9.19 8.72 9.67
N GLY A 448 8.30 8.84 8.68
CA GLY A 448 7.01 8.17 8.65
C GLY A 448 7.14 6.65 8.71
N ALA A 449 8.02 6.07 7.90
CA ALA A 449 8.31 4.64 7.89
C ALA A 449 8.84 4.10 9.23
N THR A 450 9.75 4.84 9.87
CA THR A 450 10.29 4.48 11.19
C THR A 450 9.20 4.51 12.26
N LEU A 451 8.36 5.54 12.26
CA LEU A 451 7.25 5.70 13.20
C LEU A 451 6.18 4.62 13.00
N ASP A 452 5.81 4.32 11.75
CA ASP A 452 4.86 3.25 11.42
C ASP A 452 5.34 1.90 11.94
N ALA A 453 6.58 1.55 11.65
CA ALA A 453 7.20 0.32 12.13
C ALA A 453 7.16 0.22 13.65
N LEU A 454 7.60 1.26 14.37
CA LEU A 454 7.67 1.26 15.83
C LEU A 454 6.30 1.25 16.50
N VAL A 455 5.32 1.97 15.96
CA VAL A 455 3.93 1.90 16.42
C VAL A 455 3.40 0.48 16.22
N ARG A 456 3.69 -0.16 15.09
CA ARG A 456 3.27 -1.54 14.81
C ARG A 456 3.96 -2.56 15.73
N ILE A 457 5.27 -2.42 15.99
CA ILE A 457 6.01 -3.26 16.95
C ILE A 457 5.36 -3.13 18.32
N ASN A 458 5.18 -1.89 18.78
CA ASN A 458 4.69 -1.61 20.13
C ASN A 458 3.25 -2.08 20.35
N LYS A 459 2.40 -1.96 19.32
CA LYS A 459 1.03 -2.47 19.31
C LYS A 459 0.91 -3.97 18.96
N ARG A 460 2.04 -4.70 18.84
CA ARG A 460 2.10 -6.13 18.45
C ARG A 460 1.47 -6.45 17.08
N LEU A 461 1.34 -5.45 16.21
CA LEU A 461 0.74 -5.55 14.86
C LEU A 461 1.71 -6.09 13.79
N LEU A 462 2.95 -6.41 14.15
CA LEU A 462 3.93 -7.08 13.26
C LEU A 462 3.92 -8.61 13.38
N MET A 463 3.17 -9.19 14.33
CA MET A 463 3.04 -10.64 14.50
C MET A 463 1.96 -11.27 13.60
N MET A 464 1.48 -10.53 12.60
CA MET A 464 0.56 -11.02 11.58
C MET A 464 1.35 -11.24 10.28
N PRO A 465 1.27 -12.42 9.64
CA PRO A 465 1.83 -12.61 8.30
C PRO A 465 1.27 -11.52 7.38
N GLN A 466 2.13 -10.94 6.55
CA GLN A 466 1.73 -10.00 5.51
C GLN A 466 0.91 -10.74 4.45
N THR A 467 -0.35 -11.05 4.72
CA THR A 467 -1.33 -11.30 3.67
C THR A 467 -1.98 -9.96 3.36
N GLU A 468 -1.42 -9.27 2.38
CA GLU A 468 -2.12 -8.28 1.56
C GLU A 468 -2.95 -7.23 2.32
N ARG A 469 -2.41 -6.65 3.41
CA ARG A 469 -2.94 -5.38 3.88
C ARG A 469 -2.74 -4.32 2.81
N ALA A 470 -3.86 -3.91 2.20
CA ALA A 470 -4.12 -2.57 1.68
C ALA A 470 -2.86 -1.87 1.15
N SER A 471 -2.27 -2.44 0.11
CA SER A 471 -1.30 -1.67 -0.65
C SER A 471 -2.04 -0.43 -1.17
N ARG A 472 -1.40 0.73 -1.12
CA ARG A 472 -1.82 1.89 -1.93
C ARG A 472 -1.66 1.59 -3.44
N SER A 473 -1.36 0.33 -3.80
CA SER A 473 -1.08 -0.17 -5.14
C SER A 473 -2.33 -0.10 -5.95
N ILE A 474 -2.36 0.92 -6.80
CA ILE A 474 -3.29 0.97 -7.91
C ILE A 474 -2.83 -0.14 -8.87
N PRO A 475 -3.66 -1.15 -9.19
CA PRO A 475 -3.28 -2.19 -10.12
C PRO A 475 -2.83 -1.60 -11.47
N GLN A 476 -1.81 -2.18 -12.10
CA GLN A 476 -1.25 -1.67 -13.37
C GLN A 476 -2.33 -1.42 -14.43
N LYS A 477 -3.29 -2.36 -14.56
CA LYS A 477 -4.45 -2.23 -15.44
C LYS A 477 -5.30 -0.99 -15.15
N VAL A 478 -5.50 -0.66 -13.88
CA VAL A 478 -6.28 0.51 -13.45
C VAL A 478 -5.52 1.81 -13.75
N LYS A 479 -4.20 1.83 -13.52
CA LYS A 479 -3.33 2.98 -13.88
C LYS A 479 -3.43 3.29 -15.38
N LEU A 480 -3.32 2.25 -16.22
CA LEU A 480 -3.42 2.35 -17.68
C LEU A 480 -4.78 2.87 -18.14
N GLU A 481 -5.88 2.32 -17.61
CA GLU A 481 -7.24 2.73 -17.96
C GLU A 481 -7.53 4.20 -17.56
N VAL A 482 -7.08 4.63 -16.38
CA VAL A 482 -7.21 6.03 -15.94
C VAL A 482 -6.36 6.96 -16.80
N TRP A 483 -5.13 6.57 -17.11
CA TRP A 483 -4.24 7.38 -17.94
C TRP A 483 -4.77 7.59 -19.36
N GLN A 484 -5.30 6.52 -19.98
CA GLN A 484 -5.95 6.61 -21.29
C GLN A 484 -7.21 7.47 -21.25
N ARG A 485 -8.06 7.28 -20.23
CA ARG A 485 -9.29 8.08 -20.04
C ARG A 485 -8.97 9.57 -19.93
N ASP A 486 -7.95 9.91 -19.14
CA ASP A 486 -7.54 11.30 -18.85
C ASP A 486 -6.58 11.86 -19.91
N GLN A 487 -6.27 11.07 -20.95
CA GLN A 487 -5.41 11.44 -22.08
C GLN A 487 -4.01 11.93 -21.66
N GLY A 488 -3.49 11.44 -20.53
CA GLY A 488 -2.21 11.88 -19.97
C GLY A 488 -2.16 13.38 -19.65
N LYS A 489 -3.29 13.96 -19.21
CA LYS A 489 -3.42 15.38 -18.83
C LYS A 489 -4.11 15.50 -17.48
N CYS A 490 -3.76 16.55 -16.75
CA CYS A 490 -4.46 16.98 -15.55
C CYS A 490 -5.91 17.28 -15.89
N VAL A 491 -6.85 16.61 -15.22
CA VAL A 491 -8.29 16.80 -15.50
C VAL A 491 -8.80 18.19 -15.08
N GLU A 492 -8.09 18.86 -14.17
CA GLU A 492 -8.45 20.20 -13.66
C GLU A 492 -7.92 21.34 -14.54
N CYS A 493 -6.65 21.27 -14.97
CA CYS A 493 -5.99 22.40 -15.64
C CYS A 493 -5.45 22.08 -17.04
N GLY A 494 -5.50 20.83 -17.48
CA GLY A 494 -5.01 20.37 -18.78
C GLY A 494 -3.48 20.26 -18.92
N ASP A 495 -2.72 20.56 -17.86
CA ASP A 495 -1.26 20.40 -17.84
C ASP A 495 -0.88 18.93 -18.00
N ASN A 496 0.26 18.65 -18.62
CA ASN A 496 0.75 17.29 -18.89
C ASN A 496 2.10 16.99 -18.20
N ASN A 497 2.59 17.90 -17.36
CA ASN A 497 3.82 17.72 -16.59
C ASN A 497 3.52 17.38 -15.12
N TYR A 498 4.38 16.56 -14.51
CA TYR A 498 4.32 16.19 -13.08
C TYR A 498 2.92 15.72 -12.63
N LEU A 499 2.37 14.74 -13.36
CA LEU A 499 1.07 14.16 -13.09
C LEU A 499 1.13 13.10 -11.99
N GLU A 500 0.09 13.08 -11.17
CA GLU A 500 -0.09 12.18 -10.03
C GLU A 500 -1.49 11.54 -10.13
N PHE A 501 -1.60 10.27 -9.76
CA PHE A 501 -2.89 9.61 -9.59
C PHE A 501 -3.48 10.02 -8.25
N ASP A 502 -4.55 10.80 -8.30
CA ASP A 502 -5.30 11.24 -7.12
C ASP A 502 -6.60 10.46 -7.01
N HIS A 503 -7.00 10.12 -5.78
CA HIS A 503 -8.31 9.54 -5.55
C HIS A 503 -9.35 10.65 -5.39
N VAL A 504 -10.38 10.64 -6.24
CA VAL A 504 -11.53 11.57 -6.17
C VAL A 504 -12.15 11.51 -4.78
N ILE A 505 -12.48 10.31 -4.30
CA ILE A 505 -12.72 10.03 -2.89
C ILE A 505 -11.37 9.61 -2.29
N PRO A 506 -10.76 10.40 -1.40
CA PRO A 506 -9.45 10.10 -0.84
C PRO A 506 -9.39 8.72 -0.19
N HIS A 507 -8.23 8.06 -0.28
CA HIS A 507 -7.99 6.80 0.42
C HIS A 507 -8.22 6.92 1.95
N SER A 508 -7.87 8.08 2.54
CA SER A 508 -8.14 8.41 3.95
C SER A 508 -9.64 8.45 4.31
N LYS A 509 -10.53 8.48 3.32
CA LYS A 509 -11.99 8.43 3.46
C LYS A 509 -12.60 7.12 2.95
N GLY A 510 -11.78 6.10 2.73
CA GLY A 510 -12.20 4.78 2.23
C GLY A 510 -12.33 4.68 0.71
N GLY A 511 -11.70 5.60 -0.04
CA GLY A 511 -11.69 5.55 -1.49
C GLY A 511 -10.93 4.36 -2.06
N ALA A 512 -11.58 3.60 -2.94
CA ALA A 512 -10.97 2.45 -3.61
C ALA A 512 -10.10 2.86 -4.81
N SER A 513 -9.00 2.15 -5.06
CA SER A 513 -8.14 2.31 -6.25
C SER A 513 -8.78 1.69 -7.49
N THR A 514 -9.86 2.31 -7.97
CA THR A 514 -10.61 1.91 -9.17
C THR A 514 -10.55 3.00 -10.21
N VAL A 515 -10.78 2.67 -11.49
CA VAL A 515 -10.72 3.64 -12.58
C VAL A 515 -11.63 4.83 -12.32
N ASN A 516 -12.84 4.59 -11.82
CA ASN A 516 -13.84 5.63 -11.58
C ASN A 516 -13.53 6.54 -10.38
N ASN A 517 -12.69 6.08 -9.45
CA ASN A 517 -12.33 6.84 -8.26
C ASN A 517 -10.92 7.44 -8.34
N LEU A 518 -10.21 7.24 -9.43
CA LEU A 518 -8.88 7.79 -9.69
C LEU A 518 -8.94 8.81 -10.81
N GLN A 519 -8.07 9.81 -10.75
CA GLN A 519 -7.92 10.87 -11.74
C GLN A 519 -6.46 11.32 -11.84
N LEU A 520 -6.06 11.82 -13.01
CA LEU A 520 -4.78 12.48 -13.19
C LEU A 520 -4.86 13.96 -12.78
N LEU A 521 -4.04 14.35 -11.83
CA LEU A 521 -3.84 15.76 -11.46
C LEU A 521 -2.37 16.14 -11.59
N CYS A 522 -2.07 17.36 -12.07
CA CYS A 522 -0.73 17.89 -11.91
C CYS A 522 -0.48 18.19 -10.42
N ARG A 523 0.78 18.09 -9.99
CA ARG A 523 1.19 18.28 -8.60
C ARG A 523 0.57 19.52 -7.93
N ARG A 524 0.47 20.65 -8.66
CA ARG A 524 -0.18 21.88 -8.16
C ARG A 524 -1.66 21.67 -7.83
N CYS A 525 -2.42 21.10 -8.77
CA CYS A 525 -3.85 20.84 -8.60
C CYS A 525 -4.10 19.77 -7.54
N ASN A 526 -3.27 18.73 -7.50
CA ASN A 526 -3.35 17.68 -6.48
C ASN A 526 -3.16 18.25 -5.06
N LEU A 527 -2.13 19.07 -4.86
CA LEU A 527 -1.87 19.75 -3.59
C LEU A 527 -3.02 20.68 -3.18
N GLN A 528 -3.64 21.37 -4.15
CA GLN A 528 -4.76 22.27 -3.89
C GLN A 528 -6.03 21.50 -3.48
N LYS A 529 -6.26 20.32 -4.08
CA LYS A 529 -7.37 19.42 -3.73
C LYS A 529 -7.16 18.75 -2.37
N SER A 530 -5.98 18.20 -2.11
CA SER A 530 -5.68 17.47 -0.87
C SER A 530 -6.75 16.40 -0.60
N ASN A 531 -7.28 16.29 0.62
CA ASN A 531 -8.34 15.34 0.98
C ASN A 531 -9.78 15.88 0.75
N ARG A 532 -9.94 16.98 0.00
CA ARG A 532 -11.26 17.53 -0.32
C ARG A 532 -11.92 16.69 -1.41
N ILE A 533 -13.23 16.53 -1.30
CA ILE A 533 -14.08 15.83 -2.28
C ILE A 533 -14.65 16.89 -3.20
#